data_AF-A0A538MGZ0-F1
#
_entry.id   AF-A0A538MGZ0-F1
#
_cell.length_a   1.000
_cell.length_b   1.000
_cell.length_c   1.000
_cell.angle_alpha   90.00
_cell.angle_beta   90.00
_cell.angle_gamma   90.00
#
_symmetry.space_group_name_H-M   'P 1'
#
loop_
_entity.id
_entity.type
_entity.pdbx_description
1 polymer ?
#
loop_
_entity_poly.entity_id
_entity_poly.type
_entity_poly.pdbx_seq_one_letter_code
_entity_poly.pdbx_strand_id
1 'polypeptide(L)'
;MPRVEDLPSASDGYDRDKVRDAFEAFRRHTTQLQVQLRVLQAAGQSGVEPSGHAVRMDALHLIRAAAEMADTVERDAQTASASQLRRTEEEVTRRQRELQEREAQVESYRGESERQRAEMINAAKAEARQTLQEAQQQAAQEIKEAESRAARLLEQARHQATELTNSARAEVESTLEWARSQAGAIIARAQEGAEQLLSAAGLGDEAIGRVAQTIVDAASAAATASAASGAPGEGERDALLRAPRTVEAAEPATEPEPPEPPVSPGPPPSSPPERESSQTGAEADENGNDTG
;
A
#
# COMPACT_ATOMS: atom_id res chain seq x y z
N MET A 1 20.10 -65.17 40.18
CA MET A 1 18.66 -65.07 39.92
C MET A 1 18.25 -63.64 40.19
N PRO A 2 17.65 -62.94 39.21
CA PRO A 2 17.15 -61.59 39.41
C PRO A 2 16.14 -61.57 40.57
N ARG A 3 16.11 -60.47 41.33
CA ARG A 3 15.19 -60.33 42.46
C ARG A 3 13.82 -59.94 41.92
N VAL A 4 12.75 -60.43 42.54
CA VAL A 4 11.37 -60.13 42.09
C VAL A 4 11.09 -58.63 42.18
N GLU A 5 11.80 -57.95 43.07
CA GLU A 5 11.79 -56.50 43.29
C GLU A 5 12.41 -55.71 42.11
N ASP A 6 13.20 -56.35 41.25
CA ASP A 6 13.81 -55.72 40.07
C ASP A 6 12.86 -55.69 38.86
N LEU A 7 11.66 -56.27 38.96
CA LEU A 7 10.67 -56.29 37.89
C LEU A 7 9.85 -54.98 37.88
N PRO A 8 9.70 -54.33 36.70
CA PRO A 8 9.13 -52.99 36.58
C PRO A 8 7.72 -52.89 37.17
N SER A 9 7.59 -52.01 38.17
CA SER A 9 6.38 -51.67 38.94
C SER A 9 5.40 -50.77 38.18
N ALA A 10 5.23 -50.91 36.87
CA ALA A 10 4.26 -50.05 36.20
C ALA A 10 2.85 -50.41 36.66
N SER A 11 1.99 -49.42 36.88
CA SER A 11 0.60 -49.56 37.36
C SER A 11 -0.32 -50.38 36.44
N ASP A 12 0.23 -50.95 35.38
CA ASP A 12 -0.38 -51.86 34.40
C ASP A 12 0.60 -52.89 33.84
N GLY A 13 1.66 -53.15 34.60
CA GLY A 13 2.67 -54.15 34.30
C GLY A 13 2.25 -55.55 34.71
N TYR A 14 3.27 -56.39 34.87
CA TYR A 14 3.14 -57.79 35.28
C TYR A 14 2.19 -57.98 36.47
N ASP A 15 1.37 -59.03 36.44
CA ASP A 15 0.65 -59.58 37.60
C ASP A 15 1.68 -60.07 38.62
N ARG A 16 2.09 -59.12 39.47
CA ARG A 16 3.16 -59.28 40.45
C ARG A 16 2.93 -60.44 41.39
N ASP A 17 1.68 -60.71 41.74
CA ASP A 17 1.37 -61.78 42.67
C ASP A 17 1.55 -63.14 41.99
N LYS A 18 1.07 -63.30 40.75
CA LYS A 18 1.27 -64.55 39.97
C LYS A 18 2.74 -64.81 39.62
N VAL A 19 3.46 -63.77 39.19
CA VAL A 19 4.89 -63.90 38.87
C VAL A 19 5.68 -64.20 40.14
N ARG A 20 5.40 -63.51 41.26
CA ARG A 20 6.05 -63.78 42.55
C ARG A 20 5.80 -65.22 43.02
N ASP A 21 4.56 -65.71 42.93
CA ASP A 21 4.20 -67.07 43.34
C ASP A 21 4.94 -68.14 42.52
N ALA A 22 5.05 -67.93 41.20
CA ALA A 22 5.81 -68.81 40.31
C ALA A 22 7.31 -68.79 40.61
N PHE A 23 7.89 -67.60 40.86
CA PHE A 23 9.29 -67.44 41.27
C PHE A 23 9.56 -68.10 42.63
N GLU A 24 8.65 -67.97 43.60
CA GLU A 24 8.77 -68.60 44.90
C GLU A 24 8.71 -70.13 44.81
N ALA A 25 7.79 -70.68 44.02
CA ALA A 25 7.70 -72.12 43.77
C ALA A 25 9.00 -72.66 43.18
N PHE A 26 9.55 -71.99 42.15
CA PHE A 26 10.84 -72.34 41.56
C PHE A 26 11.99 -72.26 42.57
N ARG A 27 12.03 -71.22 43.42
CA ARG A 27 13.05 -71.09 44.48
C ARG A 27 12.95 -72.22 45.51
N ARG A 28 11.73 -72.61 45.92
CA ARG A 28 11.51 -73.75 46.84
C ARG A 28 12.03 -75.05 46.24
N HIS A 29 11.76 -75.33 44.95
CA HIS A 29 12.30 -76.52 44.29
C HIS A 29 13.83 -76.48 44.11
N THR A 30 14.40 -75.30 43.88
CA THR A 30 15.86 -75.13 43.78
C THR A 30 16.55 -75.41 45.11
N THR A 31 16.02 -74.87 46.23
CA THR A 31 16.60 -75.12 47.55
C THR A 31 16.44 -76.57 47.97
N GLN A 32 15.30 -77.21 47.67
CA GLN A 32 15.07 -78.63 47.92
C GLN A 32 16.10 -79.51 47.19
N LEU A 33 16.33 -79.26 45.90
CA LEU A 33 17.34 -79.98 45.11
C LEU A 33 18.76 -79.77 45.68
N GLN A 34 19.12 -78.54 46.07
CA GLN A 34 20.43 -78.24 46.66
C GLN A 34 20.66 -78.98 47.99
N VAL A 35 19.63 -79.05 48.84
CA VAL A 35 19.69 -79.80 50.11
C VAL A 35 19.89 -81.29 49.82
N GLN A 36 19.12 -81.88 48.90
CA GLN A 36 19.28 -83.29 48.54
C GLN A 36 20.64 -83.60 47.92
N LEU A 37 21.16 -82.73 47.06
CA LEU A 37 22.51 -82.88 46.48
C LEU A 37 23.61 -82.81 47.55
N ARG A 38 23.50 -81.91 48.54
CA ARG A 38 24.44 -81.87 49.68
C ARG A 38 24.35 -83.13 50.53
N VAL A 39 23.14 -83.64 50.79
CA VAL A 39 22.95 -84.89 51.54
C VAL A 39 23.55 -86.08 50.78
N LEU A 40 23.37 -86.14 49.45
CA LEU A 40 24.01 -87.16 48.62
C LEU A 40 25.53 -87.06 48.63
N GLN A 41 26.08 -85.84 48.54
CA GLN A 41 27.54 -85.61 48.62
C GLN A 41 28.09 -86.01 50.00
N ALA A 42 27.36 -85.76 51.09
CA ALA A 42 27.74 -86.15 52.44
C ALA A 42 27.61 -87.67 52.70
N ALA A 43 26.71 -88.37 52.00
CA ALA A 43 26.52 -89.82 52.07
C ALA A 43 27.45 -90.62 51.12
N GLY A 44 28.39 -89.94 50.45
CA GLY A 44 29.13 -90.38 49.26
C GLY A 44 30.10 -91.56 49.35
N GLN A 45 29.97 -92.50 50.28
CA GLN A 45 30.84 -93.70 50.32
C GLN A 45 30.13 -95.05 50.53
N SER A 46 28.82 -95.11 50.79
CA SER A 46 28.11 -96.39 50.95
C SER A 46 27.15 -96.63 49.80
N GLY A 47 27.50 -97.54 48.88
CA GLY A 47 26.71 -97.84 47.69
C GLY A 47 25.30 -98.34 48.03
N VAL A 48 24.29 -97.50 47.81
CA VAL A 48 22.88 -97.90 47.74
C VAL A 48 22.17 -96.99 46.71
N GLU A 49 21.54 -97.58 45.69
CA GLU A 49 20.85 -96.91 44.56
C GLU A 49 19.55 -96.09 44.81
N PRO A 50 18.79 -96.17 45.93
CA PRO A 50 17.47 -95.52 46.04
C PRO A 50 17.53 -94.00 46.19
N SER A 51 18.70 -93.41 46.45
CA SER A 51 18.88 -91.97 46.67
C SER A 51 18.97 -91.15 45.36
N GLY A 52 19.34 -91.79 44.25
CA GLY A 52 19.37 -91.15 42.92
C GLY A 52 17.98 -90.97 42.29
N HIS A 53 16.97 -91.73 42.72
CA HIS A 53 15.60 -91.53 42.25
C HIS A 53 14.99 -90.24 42.80
N ALA A 54 15.19 -89.93 44.09
CA ALA A 54 14.69 -88.69 44.70
C ALA A 54 15.25 -87.43 44.02
N VAL A 55 16.56 -87.40 43.75
CA VAL A 55 17.18 -86.26 43.06
C VAL A 55 16.73 -86.11 41.61
N ARG A 56 16.51 -87.23 40.90
CA ARG A 56 15.92 -87.20 39.55
C ARG A 56 14.49 -86.66 39.59
N MET A 57 13.68 -87.08 40.56
CA MET A 57 12.32 -86.56 40.74
C MET A 57 12.34 -85.07 41.06
N ASP A 58 13.20 -84.60 41.97
CA ASP A 58 13.32 -83.17 42.30
C ASP A 58 13.82 -82.32 41.13
N ALA A 59 14.74 -82.85 40.31
CA ALA A 59 15.16 -82.20 39.07
C ALA A 59 14.02 -82.07 38.06
N LEU A 60 13.17 -83.10 37.92
CA LEU A 60 11.97 -83.03 37.07
C LEU A 60 10.95 -82.01 37.59
N HIS A 61 10.74 -81.93 38.91
CA HIS A 61 9.89 -80.90 39.52
C HIS A 61 10.47 -79.49 39.30
N LEU A 62 11.80 -79.32 39.38
CA LEU A 62 12.46 -78.05 39.08
C LEU A 62 12.26 -77.63 37.62
N ILE A 63 12.45 -78.56 36.66
CA ILE A 63 12.23 -78.29 35.23
C ILE A 63 10.76 -77.92 34.98
N ARG A 64 9.82 -78.64 35.61
CA ARG A 64 8.40 -78.34 35.52
C ARG A 64 8.07 -76.96 36.09
N ALA A 65 8.57 -76.64 37.29
CA ALA A 65 8.37 -75.33 37.91
C ALA A 65 9.00 -74.20 37.09
N ALA A 66 10.15 -74.44 36.44
CA ALA A 66 10.77 -73.49 35.54
C ALA A 66 9.93 -73.25 34.27
N ALA A 67 9.36 -74.31 33.70
CA ALA A 67 8.48 -74.21 32.53
C ALA A 67 7.17 -73.47 32.87
N GLU A 68 6.53 -73.82 34.00
CA GLU A 68 5.32 -73.13 34.48
C GLU A 68 5.58 -71.65 34.80
N MET A 69 6.75 -71.34 35.36
CA MET A 69 7.20 -69.96 35.59
C MET A 69 7.44 -69.20 34.28
N ALA A 70 8.08 -69.81 33.29
CA ALA A 70 8.29 -69.21 31.98
C ALA A 70 6.96 -68.91 31.27
N ASP A 71 6.02 -69.87 31.26
CA ASP A 71 4.69 -69.69 30.69
C ASP A 71 3.90 -68.56 31.37
N THR A 72 4.04 -68.45 32.70
CA THR A 72 3.36 -67.39 33.48
C THR A 72 3.93 -66.02 33.13
N VAL A 73 5.26 -65.88 33.09
CA VAL A 73 5.92 -64.63 32.70
C VAL A 73 5.61 -64.26 31.26
N GLU A 74 5.56 -65.23 30.34
CA GLU A 74 5.22 -64.97 28.92
C GLU A 74 3.79 -64.49 28.76
N ARG A 75 2.79 -65.18 29.34
CA ARG A 75 1.38 -64.76 29.25
C ARG A 75 1.15 -63.38 29.84
N ASP A 76 1.84 -63.08 30.93
CA ASP A 76 1.72 -61.80 31.61
C ASP A 76 2.41 -60.67 30.82
N ALA A 77 3.59 -60.93 30.24
CA ALA A 77 4.23 -60.01 29.30
C ALA A 77 3.35 -59.75 28.06
N GLN A 78 2.73 -60.78 27.50
CA GLN A 78 1.78 -60.65 26.38
C GLN A 78 0.55 -59.81 26.78
N THR A 79 0.02 -60.03 27.98
CA THR A 79 -1.13 -59.26 28.50
C THR A 79 -0.79 -57.80 28.74
N ALA A 80 0.36 -57.52 29.38
CA ALA A 80 0.85 -56.17 29.64
C ALA A 80 1.21 -55.42 28.35
N SER A 81 1.83 -56.07 27.38
CA SER A 81 2.12 -55.46 26.08
C SER A 81 0.84 -55.17 25.29
N ALA A 82 -0.14 -56.06 25.30
CA ALA A 82 -1.43 -55.82 24.68
C ALA A 82 -2.18 -54.64 25.33
N SER A 83 -2.13 -54.49 26.65
CA SER A 83 -2.78 -53.37 27.35
C SER A 83 -2.10 -52.04 27.04
N GLN A 84 -0.76 -52.01 27.01
CA GLN A 84 0.01 -50.83 26.64
C GLN A 84 -0.24 -50.42 25.19
N LEU A 85 -0.21 -51.38 24.25
CA LEU A 85 -0.48 -51.12 22.84
C LEU A 85 -1.87 -50.50 22.66
N ARG A 86 -2.91 -51.09 23.28
CA ARG A 86 -4.27 -50.53 23.23
C ARG A 86 -4.35 -49.09 23.74
N ARG A 87 -3.71 -48.78 24.87
CA ARG A 87 -3.68 -47.39 25.36
C ARG A 87 -2.97 -46.45 24.41
N THR A 88 -1.83 -46.87 23.86
CA THR A 88 -1.10 -46.03 22.89
C THR A 88 -1.90 -45.83 21.60
N GLU A 89 -2.64 -46.84 21.14
CA GLU A 89 -3.55 -46.74 19.99
C GLU A 89 -4.71 -45.78 20.29
N GLU A 90 -5.30 -45.85 21.47
CA GLU A 90 -6.34 -44.92 21.91
C GLU A 90 -5.81 -43.47 22.02
N GLU A 91 -4.61 -43.28 22.55
CA GLU A 91 -3.97 -41.96 22.60
C GLU A 91 -3.63 -41.42 21.21
N VAL A 92 -3.10 -42.27 20.32
CA VAL A 92 -2.77 -41.89 18.94
C VAL A 92 -4.04 -41.52 18.17
N THR A 93 -5.09 -42.33 18.26
CA THR A 93 -6.37 -42.04 17.60
C THR A 93 -7.02 -40.77 18.16
N ARG A 94 -6.93 -40.54 19.48
CA ARG A 94 -7.37 -39.28 20.09
C ARG A 94 -6.57 -38.09 19.58
N ARG A 95 -5.24 -38.15 19.60
CA ARG A 95 -4.37 -37.06 19.10
C ARG A 95 -4.59 -36.79 17.61
N GLN A 96 -4.80 -37.82 16.81
CA GLN A 96 -5.12 -37.67 15.38
C GLN A 96 -6.42 -36.91 15.16
N ARG A 97 -7.48 -37.19 15.95
CA ARG A 97 -8.74 -36.44 15.88
C ARG A 97 -8.55 -34.98 16.31
N GLU A 98 -7.86 -34.74 17.41
CA GLU A 98 -7.56 -33.37 17.88
C GLU A 98 -6.74 -32.59 16.85
N LEU A 99 -5.81 -33.24 16.13
CA LEU A 99 -5.07 -32.62 15.02
C LEU A 99 -5.98 -32.29 13.83
N GLN A 100 -6.84 -33.22 13.41
CA GLN A 100 -7.80 -32.99 12.33
C GLN A 100 -8.76 -31.84 12.64
N GLU A 101 -9.25 -31.75 13.88
CA GLU A 101 -10.11 -30.65 14.34
C GLU A 101 -9.37 -29.31 14.30
N ARG A 102 -8.10 -29.28 14.74
CA ARG A 102 -7.26 -28.07 14.66
C ARG A 102 -6.97 -27.66 13.23
N GLU A 103 -6.68 -28.61 12.34
CA GLU A 103 -6.46 -28.34 10.92
C GLU A 103 -7.71 -27.75 10.26
N ALA A 104 -8.87 -28.34 10.50
CA ALA A 104 -10.15 -27.82 10.02
C ALA A 104 -10.44 -26.40 10.55
N GLN A 105 -10.11 -26.14 11.82
CA GLN A 105 -10.24 -24.80 12.41
C GLN A 105 -9.31 -23.79 11.74
N VAL A 106 -8.05 -24.16 11.48
CA VAL A 106 -7.08 -23.31 10.76
C VAL A 106 -7.56 -23.01 9.34
N GLU A 107 -8.12 -23.98 8.64
CA GLU A 107 -8.71 -23.78 7.31
C GLU A 107 -9.91 -22.82 7.35
N SER A 108 -10.78 -22.95 8.35
CA SER A 108 -11.90 -22.02 8.54
C SER A 108 -11.40 -20.59 8.75
N TYR A 109 -10.42 -20.39 9.65
CA TYR A 109 -9.83 -19.07 9.88
C TYR A 109 -9.14 -18.50 8.65
N ARG A 110 -8.45 -19.33 7.85
CA ARG A 110 -7.87 -18.89 6.57
C ARG A 110 -8.95 -18.43 5.60
N GLY A 111 -10.00 -19.22 5.41
CA GLY A 111 -11.11 -18.86 4.53
C GLY A 111 -11.85 -17.61 4.99
N GLU A 112 -12.09 -17.45 6.29
CA GLU A 112 -12.69 -16.24 6.86
C GLU A 112 -11.78 -15.01 6.69
N SER A 113 -10.49 -15.15 6.96
CA SER A 113 -9.51 -14.07 6.78
C SER A 113 -9.40 -13.64 5.32
N GLU A 114 -9.42 -14.58 4.38
CA GLU A 114 -9.43 -14.29 2.95
C GLU A 114 -10.70 -13.57 2.51
N ARG A 115 -11.88 -13.97 3.03
CA ARG A 115 -13.14 -13.27 2.79
C ARG A 115 -13.11 -11.85 3.33
N GLN A 116 -12.70 -11.66 4.58
CA GLN A 116 -12.57 -10.34 5.19
C GLN A 116 -11.59 -9.46 4.41
N ARG A 117 -10.46 -10.02 3.97
CA ARG A 117 -9.49 -9.30 3.13
C ARG A 117 -10.12 -8.87 1.80
N ALA A 118 -10.88 -9.75 1.15
CA ALA A 118 -11.57 -9.42 -0.09
C ALA A 118 -12.64 -8.33 0.11
N GLU A 119 -13.41 -8.40 1.20
CA GLU A 119 -14.39 -7.40 1.59
C GLU A 119 -13.74 -6.03 1.83
N MET A 120 -12.65 -5.97 2.61
CA MET A 120 -11.91 -4.73 2.86
C MET A 120 -11.35 -4.13 1.56
N ILE A 121 -10.79 -4.95 0.66
CA ILE A 121 -10.27 -4.47 -0.62
C ILE A 121 -11.40 -3.93 -1.51
N ASN A 122 -12.55 -4.60 -1.53
CA ASN A 122 -13.70 -4.15 -2.32
C ASN A 122 -14.31 -2.86 -1.74
N ALA A 123 -14.40 -2.75 -0.42
CA ALA A 123 -14.84 -1.53 0.26
C ALA A 123 -13.89 -0.37 -0.03
N ALA A 124 -12.58 -0.55 0.15
CA ALA A 124 -11.58 0.47 -0.15
C ALA A 124 -11.61 0.92 -1.63
N LYS A 125 -11.83 -0.01 -2.57
CA LYS A 125 -12.00 0.33 -3.99
C LYS A 125 -13.29 1.11 -4.26
N ALA A 126 -14.38 0.81 -3.56
CA ALA A 126 -15.64 1.54 -3.68
C ALA A 126 -15.48 2.97 -3.13
N GLU A 127 -14.88 3.10 -1.94
CA GLU A 127 -14.56 4.40 -1.33
C GLU A 127 -13.64 5.23 -2.22
N ALA A 128 -12.58 4.64 -2.78
CA ALA A 128 -11.67 5.35 -3.69
C ALA A 128 -12.36 5.84 -4.97
N ARG A 129 -13.33 5.08 -5.50
CA ARG A 129 -14.12 5.53 -6.66
C ARG A 129 -15.08 6.65 -6.29
N GLN A 130 -15.70 6.56 -5.12
CA GLN A 130 -16.60 7.58 -4.62
C GLN A 130 -15.85 8.90 -4.39
N THR A 131 -14.72 8.88 -3.69
CA THR A 131 -13.92 10.09 -3.45
C THR A 131 -13.43 10.72 -4.75
N LEU A 132 -13.03 9.92 -5.73
CA LEU A 132 -12.65 10.41 -7.06
C LEU A 132 -13.83 11.06 -7.78
N GLN A 133 -15.03 10.45 -7.73
CA GLN A 133 -16.22 11.02 -8.35
C GLN A 133 -16.64 12.34 -7.67
N GLU A 134 -16.60 12.40 -6.35
CA GLU A 134 -16.89 13.61 -5.58
C GLU A 134 -15.89 14.72 -5.91
N ALA A 135 -14.60 14.43 -5.94
CA ALA A 135 -13.56 15.39 -6.32
C ALA A 135 -13.74 15.90 -7.76
N GLN A 136 -14.09 15.02 -8.71
CA GLN A 136 -14.37 15.41 -10.08
C GLN A 136 -15.61 16.32 -10.20
N GLN A 137 -16.67 16.04 -9.45
CA GLN A 137 -17.87 16.87 -9.42
C GLN A 137 -17.58 18.26 -8.84
N GLN A 138 -16.83 18.32 -7.73
CA GLN A 138 -16.41 19.58 -7.11
C GLN A 138 -15.54 20.39 -8.06
N ALA A 139 -14.52 19.79 -8.67
CA ALA A 139 -13.67 20.48 -9.65
C ALA A 139 -14.47 21.01 -10.84
N ALA A 140 -15.42 20.23 -11.36
CA ALA A 140 -16.29 20.68 -12.45
C ALA A 140 -17.22 21.83 -12.04
N GLN A 141 -17.68 21.84 -10.79
CA GLN A 141 -18.48 22.94 -10.26
C GLN A 141 -17.63 24.21 -10.11
N GLU A 142 -16.43 24.12 -9.56
CA GLU A 142 -15.52 25.24 -9.40
C GLU A 142 -15.11 25.85 -10.74
N ILE A 143 -14.86 25.03 -11.77
CA ILE A 143 -14.58 25.49 -13.13
C ILE A 143 -15.77 26.30 -13.67
N LYS A 144 -17.00 25.79 -13.57
CA LYS A 144 -18.20 26.51 -14.03
C LYS A 144 -18.40 27.83 -13.28
N GLU A 145 -18.16 27.85 -11.98
CA GLU A 145 -18.24 29.07 -11.18
C GLU A 145 -17.16 30.09 -11.57
N ALA A 146 -15.93 29.64 -11.82
CA ALA A 146 -14.84 30.47 -12.31
C ALA A 146 -15.13 31.03 -13.71
N GLU A 147 -15.65 30.21 -14.63
CA GLU A 147 -16.08 30.64 -15.96
C GLU A 147 -17.20 31.69 -15.88
N SER A 148 -18.19 31.50 -15.01
CA SER A 148 -19.27 32.49 -14.80
C SER A 148 -18.74 33.82 -14.26
N ARG A 149 -17.70 33.79 -13.41
CA ARG A 149 -17.04 34.99 -12.87
C ARG A 149 -16.22 35.67 -13.95
N ALA A 150 -15.46 34.91 -14.73
CA ALA A 150 -14.67 35.42 -15.85
C ALA A 150 -15.57 36.07 -16.91
N ALA A 151 -16.69 35.45 -17.29
CA ALA A 151 -17.65 36.00 -18.24
C ALA A 151 -18.22 37.34 -17.76
N ARG A 152 -18.56 37.46 -16.47
CA ARG A 152 -19.04 38.72 -15.87
C ARG A 152 -17.97 39.81 -15.90
N LEU A 153 -16.72 39.48 -15.56
CA LEU A 153 -15.62 40.45 -15.60
C LEU A 153 -15.31 40.91 -17.03
N LEU A 154 -15.37 40.00 -18.01
CA LEU A 154 -15.20 40.35 -19.43
C LEU A 154 -16.29 41.29 -19.92
N GLU A 155 -17.54 41.07 -19.50
CA GLU A 155 -18.65 41.95 -19.88
C GLU A 155 -18.52 43.34 -19.24
N GLN A 156 -18.13 43.41 -17.97
CA GLN A 156 -17.84 44.67 -17.28
C GLN A 156 -16.70 45.43 -17.97
N ALA A 157 -15.60 44.76 -18.31
CA ALA A 157 -14.47 45.36 -19.00
C ALA A 157 -14.85 45.88 -20.39
N ARG A 158 -15.69 45.14 -21.14
CA ARG A 158 -16.23 45.60 -22.43
C ARG A 158 -17.07 46.85 -22.26
N HIS A 159 -17.98 46.87 -21.29
CA HIS A 159 -18.82 48.03 -21.03
C HIS A 159 -17.98 49.26 -20.68
N GLN A 160 -17.03 49.13 -19.74
CA GLN A 160 -16.11 50.20 -19.36
C GLN A 160 -15.28 50.69 -20.55
N ALA A 161 -14.76 49.79 -21.39
CA ALA A 161 -14.03 50.17 -22.59
C ALA A 161 -14.89 50.99 -23.56
N THR A 162 -16.17 50.61 -23.74
CA THR A 162 -17.11 51.39 -24.56
C THR A 162 -17.44 52.75 -23.95
N GLU A 163 -17.63 52.83 -22.64
CA GLU A 163 -17.89 54.09 -21.92
C GLU A 163 -16.70 55.04 -22.04
N LEU A 164 -15.47 54.55 -21.80
CA LEU A 164 -14.25 55.34 -21.94
C LEU A 164 -14.04 55.81 -23.38
N THR A 165 -14.32 54.95 -24.36
CA THR A 165 -14.22 55.32 -25.79
C THR A 165 -15.23 56.41 -26.16
N ASN A 166 -16.47 56.30 -25.68
CA ASN A 166 -17.50 57.31 -25.91
C ASN A 166 -17.18 58.62 -25.19
N SER A 167 -16.69 58.56 -23.94
CA SER A 167 -16.23 59.73 -23.18
C SER A 167 -15.09 60.46 -23.90
N ALA A 168 -14.08 59.72 -24.35
CA ALA A 168 -12.95 60.29 -25.08
C ALA A 168 -13.39 60.94 -26.41
N ARG A 169 -14.35 60.34 -27.14
CA ARG A 169 -14.94 60.96 -28.34
C ARG A 169 -15.67 62.26 -28.02
N ALA A 170 -16.51 62.26 -26.97
CA ALA A 170 -17.24 63.46 -26.56
C ALA A 170 -16.28 64.59 -26.11
N GLU A 171 -15.21 64.27 -25.40
CA GLU A 171 -14.17 65.23 -25.03
C GLU A 171 -13.46 65.81 -26.26
N VAL A 172 -13.09 64.97 -27.24
CA VAL A 172 -12.50 65.43 -28.51
C VAL A 172 -13.48 66.31 -29.30
N GLU A 173 -14.75 65.94 -29.37
CA GLU A 173 -15.77 66.75 -30.05
C GLU A 173 -15.95 68.12 -29.39
N SER A 174 -16.02 68.16 -28.04
CA SER A 174 -16.14 69.41 -27.29
C SER A 174 -14.92 70.31 -27.45
N THR A 175 -13.71 69.75 -27.47
CA THR A 175 -12.47 70.52 -27.70
C THR A 175 -12.38 71.04 -29.13
N LEU A 176 -12.82 70.26 -30.12
CA LEU A 176 -12.89 70.71 -31.52
C LEU A 176 -13.95 71.80 -31.71
N GLU A 177 -15.12 71.67 -31.08
CA GLU A 177 -16.15 72.70 -31.11
C GLU A 177 -15.66 74.00 -30.47
N TRP A 178 -15.01 73.90 -29.31
CA TRP A 178 -14.36 75.04 -28.66
C TRP A 178 -13.32 75.71 -29.57
N ALA A 179 -12.41 74.93 -30.16
CA ALA A 179 -11.39 75.43 -31.08
C ALA A 179 -12.01 76.10 -32.33
N ARG A 180 -13.10 75.55 -32.89
CA ARG A 180 -13.83 76.16 -34.01
C ARG A 180 -14.48 77.48 -33.60
N SER A 181 -15.11 77.55 -32.42
CA SER A 181 -15.71 78.79 -31.91
C SER A 181 -14.66 79.88 -31.69
N GLN A 182 -13.49 79.51 -31.14
CA GLN A 182 -12.37 80.42 -30.92
C GLN A 182 -11.78 80.92 -32.25
N ALA A 183 -11.57 80.02 -33.22
CA ALA A 183 -11.10 80.38 -34.55
C ALA A 183 -12.10 81.34 -35.25
N GLY A 184 -13.40 81.08 -35.14
CA GLY A 184 -14.45 81.97 -35.65
C GLY A 184 -14.38 83.37 -35.05
N ALA A 185 -14.18 83.48 -33.73
CA ALA A 185 -14.03 84.76 -33.06
C ALA A 185 -12.76 85.53 -33.49
N ILE A 186 -11.64 84.83 -33.72
CA ILE A 186 -10.40 85.44 -34.23
C ILE A 186 -10.60 85.96 -35.66
N ILE A 187 -11.23 85.16 -36.52
CA ILE A 187 -11.51 85.54 -37.91
C ILE A 187 -12.44 86.77 -37.95
N ALA A 188 -13.54 86.77 -37.18
CA ALA A 188 -14.45 87.91 -37.12
C ALA A 188 -13.72 89.19 -36.69
N ARG A 189 -12.89 89.12 -35.64
CA ARG A 189 -12.07 90.26 -35.20
C ARG A 189 -11.09 90.73 -36.27
N ALA A 190 -10.48 89.79 -37.01
CA ALA A 190 -9.57 90.11 -38.10
C ALA A 190 -10.30 90.78 -39.28
N GLN A 191 -11.51 90.33 -39.60
CA GLN A 191 -12.38 90.93 -40.62
C GLN A 191 -12.75 92.36 -40.24
N GLU A 192 -13.26 92.58 -39.02
CA GLU A 192 -13.58 93.92 -38.51
C GLU A 192 -12.35 94.85 -38.54
N GLY A 193 -11.18 94.34 -38.11
CA GLY A 193 -9.93 95.11 -38.16
C GLY A 193 -9.48 95.45 -39.59
N ALA A 194 -9.64 94.53 -40.53
CA ALA A 194 -9.34 94.77 -41.94
C ALA A 194 -10.31 95.79 -42.56
N GLU A 195 -11.60 95.69 -42.27
CA GLU A 195 -12.62 96.67 -42.70
C GLU A 195 -12.30 98.07 -42.18
N GLN A 196 -11.90 98.20 -40.91
CA GLN A 196 -11.48 99.47 -40.33
C GLN A 196 -10.27 100.08 -41.05
N LEU A 197 -9.25 99.27 -41.38
CA LEU A 197 -8.05 99.73 -42.09
C LEU A 197 -8.36 100.13 -43.55
N LEU A 198 -9.20 99.36 -44.24
CA LEU A 198 -9.60 99.67 -45.62
C LEU A 198 -10.46 100.94 -45.69
N SER A 199 -11.37 101.13 -44.74
CA SER A 199 -12.14 102.36 -44.59
C SER A 199 -11.24 103.56 -44.33
N ALA A 200 -10.24 103.43 -43.44
CA ALA A 200 -9.28 104.50 -43.16
C ALA A 200 -8.39 104.87 -44.36
N ALA A 201 -8.11 103.90 -45.25
CA ALA A 201 -7.35 104.11 -46.48
C ALA A 201 -8.14 104.79 -47.60
N GLY A 202 -9.45 105.01 -47.43
CA GLY A 202 -10.31 105.70 -48.41
C GLY A 202 -10.64 104.86 -49.66
N LEU A 203 -10.46 103.54 -49.61
CA LEU A 203 -10.95 102.65 -50.65
C LEU A 203 -12.49 102.56 -50.53
N GLY A 204 -13.23 102.99 -51.56
CA GLY A 204 -14.69 102.82 -51.59
C GLY A 204 -15.10 101.34 -51.63
N ASP A 205 -16.35 101.06 -51.25
CA ASP A 205 -16.91 99.70 -51.07
C ASP A 205 -16.64 98.75 -52.25
N GLU A 206 -16.61 99.24 -53.49
CA GLU A 206 -16.33 98.41 -54.68
C GLU A 206 -14.87 97.89 -54.75
N ALA A 207 -13.90 98.66 -54.23
CA ALA A 207 -12.51 98.21 -54.20
C ALA A 207 -12.29 97.18 -53.08
N ILE A 208 -12.97 97.37 -51.95
CA ILE A 208 -12.99 96.44 -50.81
C ILE A 208 -13.60 95.09 -51.23
N GLY A 209 -14.75 95.11 -51.93
CA GLY A 209 -15.40 93.90 -52.43
C GLY A 209 -14.51 93.08 -53.38
N ARG A 210 -13.74 93.74 -54.27
CA ARG A 210 -12.80 93.05 -55.17
C ARG A 210 -11.64 92.40 -54.42
N VAL A 211 -11.03 93.09 -53.48
CA VAL A 211 -9.93 92.55 -52.66
C VAL A 211 -10.41 91.37 -51.80
N ALA A 212 -11.57 91.50 -51.16
CA ALA A 212 -12.19 90.42 -50.40
C ALA A 212 -12.44 89.17 -51.27
N GLN A 213 -12.99 89.35 -52.48
CA GLN A 213 -13.19 88.25 -53.42
C GLN A 213 -11.86 87.59 -53.81
N THR A 214 -10.80 88.36 -54.05
CA THR A 214 -9.49 87.80 -54.43
C THR A 214 -8.87 87.00 -53.28
N ILE A 215 -9.06 87.44 -52.03
CA ILE A 215 -8.60 86.71 -50.84
C ILE A 215 -9.38 85.39 -50.68
N VAL A 216 -10.71 85.41 -50.88
CA VAL A 216 -11.53 84.19 -50.83
C VAL A 216 -11.15 83.21 -51.94
N ASP A 217 -10.90 83.70 -53.16
CA ASP A 217 -10.45 82.88 -54.29
C ASP A 217 -9.06 82.28 -54.01
N ALA A 218 -8.13 83.05 -53.43
CA ALA A 218 -6.81 82.56 -53.05
C ALA A 218 -6.87 81.55 -51.88
N ALA A 219 -7.72 81.80 -50.88
CA ALA A 219 -7.90 80.91 -49.74
C ALA A 219 -8.56 79.58 -50.16
N SER A 220 -9.54 79.63 -51.06
CA SER A 220 -10.18 78.43 -51.61
C SER A 220 -9.24 77.63 -52.52
N ALA A 221 -8.40 78.30 -53.32
CA ALA A 221 -7.31 77.67 -54.08
C ALA A 221 -6.27 77.01 -53.15
N ALA A 222 -5.91 77.64 -52.04
CA ALA A 222 -5.00 77.07 -51.05
C ALA A 222 -5.62 75.87 -50.31
N ALA A 223 -6.89 75.96 -49.92
CA ALA A 223 -7.60 74.86 -49.24
C ALA A 223 -7.76 73.64 -50.17
N THR A 224 -8.07 73.85 -51.45
CA THR A 224 -8.15 72.76 -52.44
C THR A 224 -6.78 72.17 -52.73
N ALA A 225 -5.71 72.97 -52.77
CA ALA A 225 -4.34 72.47 -52.89
C ALA A 225 -3.92 71.63 -51.66
N SER A 226 -4.27 72.05 -50.44
CA SER A 226 -4.03 71.29 -49.21
C SER A 226 -4.86 70.01 -49.13
N ALA A 227 -6.10 70.00 -49.63
CA ALA A 227 -6.93 68.80 -49.72
C ALA A 227 -6.40 67.81 -50.78
N ALA A 228 -5.87 68.30 -51.91
CA ALA A 228 -5.27 67.48 -52.96
C ALA A 228 -3.89 66.89 -52.56
N SER A 229 -3.13 67.61 -51.73
CA SER A 229 -1.85 67.13 -51.20
C SER A 229 -1.98 66.33 -49.91
N GLY A 230 -3.16 66.33 -49.29
CA GLY A 230 -3.49 65.61 -48.07
C GLY A 230 -4.22 64.30 -48.33
N ALA A 231 -3.69 63.45 -49.22
CA ALA A 231 -4.01 62.02 -49.20
C ALA A 231 -3.06 61.35 -48.20
N PRO A 232 -3.52 61.00 -46.98
CA PRO A 232 -2.68 60.22 -46.07
C PRO A 232 -2.69 58.78 -46.56
N GLY A 233 -1.50 58.22 -46.77
CA GLY A 233 -1.34 56.80 -47.06
C GLY A 233 -2.12 55.95 -46.05
N GLU A 234 -3.07 55.17 -46.56
CA GLU A 234 -3.81 54.13 -45.84
C GLU A 234 -2.90 52.96 -45.38
N GLY A 235 -1.58 53.09 -45.43
CA GLY A 235 -0.63 52.00 -45.21
C GLY A 235 -0.11 51.82 -43.78
N GLU A 236 -0.24 52.80 -42.88
CA GLU A 236 0.51 52.77 -41.60
C GLU A 236 -0.35 52.83 -40.33
N ARG A 237 -1.67 52.99 -40.46
CA ARG A 237 -2.59 52.95 -39.31
C ARG A 237 -3.14 51.55 -39.00
N ASP A 238 -2.95 50.58 -39.88
CA ASP A 238 -3.36 49.19 -39.65
C ASP A 238 -2.30 48.36 -38.90
N ALA A 239 -1.11 48.93 -38.65
CA ALA A 239 -0.04 48.25 -37.91
C ALA A 239 -0.20 48.33 -36.37
N LEU A 240 -1.03 49.25 -35.86
CA LEU A 240 -1.24 49.45 -34.41
C LEU A 240 -2.54 48.83 -33.87
N LEU A 241 -3.43 48.35 -34.74
CA LEU A 241 -4.55 47.46 -34.39
C LEU A 241 -4.20 45.98 -34.60
N ARG A 242 -2.91 45.65 -34.64
CA ARG A 242 -2.46 44.27 -34.45
C ARG A 242 -2.85 43.87 -33.04
N ALA A 243 -3.97 43.14 -32.95
CA ALA A 243 -4.40 42.41 -31.77
C ALA A 243 -3.16 41.83 -31.05
N PRO A 244 -3.13 41.83 -29.70
CA PRO A 244 -2.04 41.19 -28.99
C PRO A 244 -1.88 39.80 -29.59
N ARG A 245 -0.72 39.58 -30.20
CA ARG A 245 -0.30 38.24 -30.64
C ARG A 245 -0.60 37.36 -29.45
N THR A 246 -1.51 36.40 -29.64
CA THR A 246 -1.51 35.15 -28.89
C THR A 246 -0.04 34.82 -28.69
N VAL A 247 0.39 34.88 -27.43
CA VAL A 247 1.64 34.27 -26.99
C VAL A 247 1.65 32.91 -27.67
N GLU A 248 2.49 32.85 -28.69
CA GLU A 248 3.10 31.66 -29.22
C GLU A 248 3.32 30.77 -28.01
N ALA A 249 2.61 29.65 -28.01
CA ALA A 249 2.82 28.58 -27.07
C ALA A 249 4.34 28.44 -26.98
N ALA A 250 4.87 28.81 -25.81
CA ALA A 250 6.15 28.33 -25.40
C ALA A 250 6.09 26.84 -25.70
N GLU A 251 7.00 26.37 -26.56
CA GLU A 251 7.38 24.97 -26.53
C GLU A 251 7.42 24.60 -25.05
N PRO A 252 6.70 23.55 -24.61
CA PRO A 252 6.94 23.05 -23.28
C PRO A 252 8.44 22.79 -23.25
N ALA A 253 9.13 23.57 -22.41
CA ALA A 253 10.45 23.23 -21.96
C ALA A 253 10.39 21.74 -21.67
N THR A 254 11.23 20.97 -22.34
CA THR A 254 11.45 19.57 -22.07
C THR A 254 11.57 19.45 -20.56
N GLU A 255 10.46 19.03 -19.95
CA GLU A 255 10.38 18.75 -18.53
C GLU A 255 11.48 17.72 -18.31
N PRO A 256 12.42 17.93 -17.37
CA PRO A 256 13.36 16.89 -17.04
C PRO A 256 12.52 15.66 -16.69
N GLU A 257 12.70 14.62 -17.49
CA GLU A 257 12.09 13.31 -17.31
C GLU A 257 12.12 13.00 -15.81
N PRO A 258 10.97 12.72 -15.17
CA PRO A 258 10.98 12.33 -13.77
C PRO A 258 11.96 11.17 -13.65
N PRO A 259 12.90 11.19 -12.68
CA PRO A 259 13.81 10.08 -12.50
C PRO A 259 12.96 8.82 -12.42
N GLU A 260 13.22 7.87 -13.33
CA GLU A 260 12.57 6.57 -13.34
C GLU A 260 12.51 6.09 -11.88
N PRO A 261 11.34 5.65 -11.37
CA PRO A 261 11.32 5.03 -10.06
C PRO A 261 12.36 3.92 -10.09
N PRO A 262 13.24 3.81 -9.07
CA PRO A 262 14.30 2.83 -9.09
C PRO A 262 13.68 1.50 -9.45
N VAL A 263 14.14 0.95 -10.58
CA VAL A 263 13.81 -0.40 -11.00
C VAL A 263 14.05 -1.25 -9.76
N SER A 264 12.97 -1.69 -9.13
CA SER A 264 13.09 -2.58 -7.99
C SER A 264 13.97 -3.72 -8.48
N PRO A 265 15.11 -4.00 -7.84
CA PRO A 265 15.89 -5.16 -8.20
C PRO A 265 14.91 -6.32 -8.19
N GLY A 266 14.76 -6.97 -9.35
CA GLY A 266 13.92 -8.14 -9.47
C GLY A 266 14.22 -9.09 -8.32
N PRO A 267 13.22 -9.87 -7.86
CA PRO A 267 13.40 -10.79 -6.74
C PRO A 267 14.71 -11.55 -6.95
N PRO A 268 15.60 -11.61 -5.92
CA PRO A 268 16.88 -12.29 -6.06
C PRO A 268 16.62 -13.70 -6.60
N PRO A 269 17.48 -14.23 -7.48
CA PRO A 269 17.36 -15.61 -7.92
C PRO A 269 17.23 -16.48 -6.67
N SER A 270 16.19 -17.31 -6.65
CA SER A 270 15.93 -18.24 -5.55
C SER A 270 17.23 -18.96 -5.20
N SER A 271 17.77 -18.65 -4.02
CA SER A 271 18.91 -19.35 -3.48
C SER A 271 18.60 -20.85 -3.53
N PRO A 272 19.53 -21.69 -4.03
CA PRO A 272 19.37 -23.13 -3.92
C PRO A 272 19.20 -23.50 -2.44
N PRO A 273 18.40 -24.54 -2.12
CA PRO A 273 18.13 -24.92 -0.74
C PRO A 273 19.45 -25.17 0.00
N GLU A 274 19.72 -24.33 1.00
CA GLU A 274 20.75 -24.59 2.01
C GLU A 274 20.42 -25.94 2.63
N ARG A 275 21.28 -26.91 2.34
CA ARG A 275 21.32 -28.16 3.09
C ARG A 275 21.63 -27.81 4.53
N GLU A 276 20.67 -28.10 5.39
CA GLU A 276 20.81 -28.20 6.84
C GLU A 276 22.16 -28.87 7.18
N SER A 277 23.13 -28.03 7.52
CA SER A 277 24.37 -28.47 8.14
C SER A 277 24.13 -28.39 9.65
N SER A 278 23.53 -29.46 10.15
CA SER A 278 23.89 -30.12 11.41
C SER A 278 24.78 -29.30 12.37
N GLN A 279 24.16 -28.82 13.44
CA GLN A 279 24.48 -29.29 14.80
C GLN A 279 25.98 -29.33 15.20
N THR A 280 26.43 -28.26 15.83
CA THR A 280 27.42 -28.22 16.94
C THR A 280 27.25 -26.82 17.56
N GLY A 281 26.74 -26.60 18.78
CA GLY A 281 27.01 -27.30 20.02
C GLY A 281 28.27 -26.72 20.66
N ALA A 282 28.15 -25.66 21.47
CA ALA A 282 28.93 -25.39 22.68
C ALA A 282 28.81 -23.92 23.15
N GLU A 283 28.46 -23.78 24.42
CA GLU A 283 29.01 -22.82 25.39
C GLU A 283 28.91 -21.32 25.10
N ALA A 284 28.01 -20.65 25.84
CA ALA A 284 28.33 -19.36 26.43
C ALA A 284 27.60 -19.21 27.77
N ASP A 285 28.42 -19.06 28.81
CA ASP A 285 28.08 -18.67 30.16
C ASP A 285 27.04 -17.54 30.22
N GLU A 286 25.96 -17.74 30.97
CA GLU A 286 25.16 -16.62 31.48
C GLU A 286 25.28 -16.56 33.00
N ASN A 287 26.30 -15.82 33.39
CA ASN A 287 26.47 -15.24 34.71
C ASN A 287 25.37 -14.21 34.96
N GLY A 288 24.67 -14.36 36.09
CA GLY A 288 24.31 -13.25 36.96
C GLY A 288 23.05 -12.45 36.59
N ASN A 289 22.00 -12.64 37.38
CA ASN A 289 21.45 -11.49 38.10
C ASN A 289 20.75 -11.93 39.39
N ASP A 290 21.48 -11.78 40.49
CA ASP A 290 20.98 -11.75 41.86
C ASP A 290 20.93 -10.26 42.27
N THR A 291 19.74 -9.71 42.44
CA THR A 291 19.41 -8.61 43.38
C THR A 291 17.94 -8.27 43.30
N GLY A 292 17.19 -8.60 44.36
CA GLY A 292 15.79 -8.24 44.56
C GLY A 292 15.17 -8.97 45.74
#